data_AF-A0A7X3MDN6-F1
#
_entry.id   AF-A0A7X3MDN6-F1
#
_cell.length_a   1.000
_cell.length_b   1.000
_cell.length_c   1.000
_cell.angle_alpha   90.00
_cell.angle_beta   90.00
_cell.angle_gamma   90.00
#
_symmetry.space_group_name_H-M   'P 1'
#
loop_
_entity.id
_entity.type
_entity.pdbx_description
1 polymer ?
#
loop_
_entity_poly.entity_id
_entity_poly.type
_entity_poly.pdbx_seq_one_letter_code
_entity_poly.pdbx_strand_id
1 'polypeptide(L)'
;MKKIKNENGAIMVEASIYMPLVLCTVMALLYLALFNMQEYLLMYEAQRAAAVVSREEAYLGYEKFGMGSDNEIDFSWGEDNIPSSDTVNSYYEAYHSNLRSLYRGIGRLFSDGPRLDYESRFSDGVRESTLIVLGNISNPQIQVDRGFLGTDVEVTITHSLPVPGVLKYLGYHQGMTLRVAAYNYSVNPSEFVRSVDLAADFVSYIMKKFGLADNYDKFWEKTNKVLDLIL
;
A
#
# COMPACT_ATOMS: atom_id res chain seq x y z
N MET A 1 -0.93 54.52 -57.19
CA MET A 1 -0.50 53.96 -55.88
C MET A 1 -1.69 53.22 -55.27
N LYS A 2 -1.61 51.89 -55.12
CA LYS A 2 -2.67 51.10 -54.45
C LYS A 2 -2.72 51.52 -52.98
N LYS A 3 -3.88 51.99 -52.50
CA LYS A 3 -4.12 52.24 -51.07
C LYS A 3 -3.99 50.90 -50.33
N ILE A 4 -2.92 50.77 -49.52
CA ILE A 4 -2.76 49.66 -48.59
C ILE A 4 -3.91 49.77 -47.59
N LYS A 5 -4.80 48.78 -47.55
CA LYS A 5 -5.90 48.75 -46.59
C LYS A 5 -5.31 48.74 -45.18
N ASN A 6 -5.78 49.63 -44.33
CA ASN A 6 -5.28 49.78 -42.96
C ASN A 6 -5.96 48.71 -42.08
N GLU A 7 -5.32 47.54 -41.95
CA GLU A 7 -5.87 46.37 -41.23
C GLU A 7 -5.47 46.32 -39.75
N ASN A 8 -4.85 47.39 -39.22
CA ASN A 8 -4.39 47.47 -37.82
C ASN A 8 -5.50 47.16 -36.79
N GLY A 9 -6.76 47.49 -37.10
CA GLY A 9 -7.90 47.15 -36.25
C GLY A 9 -8.28 45.67 -36.26
N ALA A 10 -8.16 44.99 -37.40
CA ALA A 10 -8.41 43.55 -37.53
C ALA A 10 -7.34 42.74 -36.80
N ILE A 11 -6.08 43.14 -36.93
CA ILE A 11 -4.94 42.51 -36.24
C ILE A 11 -5.10 42.61 -34.71
N MET A 12 -5.61 43.74 -34.19
CA MET A 12 -5.86 43.93 -32.76
C MET A 12 -7.03 43.07 -32.24
N VAL A 13 -8.09 42.88 -33.05
CA VAL A 13 -9.22 42.01 -32.73
C VAL A 13 -8.79 40.52 -32.77
N GLU A 14 -8.00 40.13 -33.75
CA GLU A 14 -7.44 38.78 -33.82
C GLU A 14 -6.50 38.49 -32.65
N ALA A 15 -5.59 39.42 -32.32
CA ALA A 15 -4.68 39.26 -31.18
C ALA A 15 -5.41 39.17 -29.83
N SER A 16 -6.53 39.89 -29.67
CA SER A 16 -7.35 39.83 -28.46
C SER A 16 -8.15 38.53 -28.33
N ILE A 17 -8.30 37.75 -29.40
CA ILE A 17 -8.88 36.40 -29.37
C ILE A 17 -7.79 35.33 -29.22
N TYR A 18 -6.68 35.45 -29.96
CA TYR A 18 -5.60 34.47 -29.92
C TYR A 18 -4.85 34.45 -28.58
N MET A 19 -4.58 35.61 -27.96
CA MET A 19 -3.83 35.67 -26.70
C MET A 19 -4.54 34.93 -25.54
N PRO A 20 -5.84 35.16 -25.26
CA PRO A 20 -6.56 34.39 -24.24
C PRO A 20 -6.63 32.91 -24.57
N LEU A 21 -6.82 32.55 -25.84
CA LEU A 21 -6.90 31.15 -26.26
C LEU A 21 -5.58 30.42 -26.01
N VAL A 22 -4.45 31.01 -26.42
CA VAL A 22 -3.11 30.47 -26.15
C VAL A 22 -2.87 30.36 -24.65
N LEU A 23 -3.22 31.38 -23.86
CA LEU A 23 -3.08 31.34 -22.41
C LEU A 23 -3.92 30.22 -21.77
N CYS A 24 -5.16 30.03 -22.22
CA CYS A 24 -6.01 28.91 -21.79
C CYS A 24 -5.38 27.55 -22.13
N THR A 25 -4.78 27.40 -23.32
CA THR A 25 -4.12 26.14 -23.69
C THR A 25 -2.88 25.86 -22.84
N VAL A 26 -2.05 26.88 -22.55
CA VAL A 26 -0.88 26.73 -21.68
C VAL A 26 -1.31 26.37 -20.25
N MET A 27 -2.34 27.04 -19.73
CA MET A 27 -2.89 26.73 -18.41
C MET A 27 -3.47 25.31 -18.34
N ALA A 28 -4.14 24.85 -19.39
CA ALA A 28 -4.64 23.48 -19.46
C ALA A 28 -3.49 22.45 -19.45
N LEU A 29 -2.41 22.71 -20.19
CA LEU A 29 -1.22 21.85 -20.20
C LEU A 29 -0.52 21.81 -18.83
N LEU A 30 -0.38 22.97 -18.16
CA LEU A 30 0.18 23.03 -16.81
C LEU A 30 -0.67 22.24 -15.81
N TYR A 31 -2.00 22.35 -15.89
CA TYR A 31 -2.89 21.60 -15.02
C TYR A 31 -2.80 20.08 -15.25
N LEU A 32 -2.70 19.66 -16.50
CA LEU A 32 -2.50 18.24 -16.86
C LEU A 32 -1.15 17.72 -16.35
N ALA A 33 -0.09 18.52 -16.46
CA ALA A 33 1.23 18.16 -15.92
C ALA A 33 1.21 18.02 -14.39
N LEU A 34 0.55 18.95 -13.68
CA LEU A 34 0.36 18.89 -12.23
C LEU A 34 -0.45 17.66 -11.82
N PHE A 35 -1.50 17.32 -12.58
CA PHE A 35 -2.29 16.12 -12.34
C PHE A 35 -1.46 14.84 -12.43
N ASN A 36 -0.64 14.70 -13.48
CA ASN A 36 0.28 13.55 -13.61
C ASN A 36 1.30 13.49 -12.48
N MET A 37 1.84 14.63 -12.06
CA MET A 37 2.79 14.69 -10.95
C MET A 37 2.13 14.28 -9.63
N GLN A 38 0.89 14.71 -9.41
CA GLN A 38 0.11 14.32 -8.24
C GLN A 38 -0.23 12.83 -8.23
N GLU A 39 -0.57 12.23 -9.37
CA GLU A 39 -0.76 10.79 -9.50
C GLU A 39 0.48 10.00 -9.08
N TYR A 40 1.66 10.42 -9.55
CA TYR A 40 2.91 9.77 -9.18
C TYR A 40 3.21 9.87 -7.67
N LEU A 41 2.99 11.03 -7.06
CA LEU A 41 3.23 11.24 -5.63
C LEU A 41 2.27 10.43 -4.75
N LEU A 42 0.98 10.38 -5.11
CA LEU A 42 0.00 9.56 -4.39
C LEU A 42 0.29 8.07 -4.55
N MET A 43 0.78 7.64 -5.72
CA MET A 43 1.23 6.27 -5.94
C MET A 43 2.45 5.90 -5.10
N TYR A 44 3.40 6.82 -4.98
CA TYR A 44 4.56 6.63 -4.11
C TYR A 44 4.15 6.45 -2.64
N GLU A 45 3.26 7.30 -2.11
CA GLU A 45 2.77 7.16 -0.74
C GLU A 45 1.93 5.88 -0.55
N ALA A 46 1.09 5.51 -1.53
CA ALA A 46 0.34 4.25 -1.47
C ALA A 46 1.27 3.04 -1.39
N GLN A 47 2.32 3.00 -2.22
CA GLN A 47 3.32 1.93 -2.23
C GLN A 47 4.14 1.90 -0.93
N ARG A 48 4.55 3.07 -0.43
CA ARG A 48 5.26 3.20 0.83
C ARG A 48 4.43 2.70 2.00
N ALA A 49 3.18 3.15 2.12
CA ALA A 49 2.26 2.68 3.14
C ALA A 49 2.05 1.17 3.05
N ALA A 50 1.80 0.64 1.84
CA ALA A 50 1.64 -0.80 1.63
C ALA A 50 2.88 -1.60 2.05
N ALA A 51 4.08 -1.10 1.76
CA ALA A 51 5.34 -1.75 2.15
C ALA A 51 5.56 -1.74 3.68
N VAL A 52 5.33 -0.61 4.34
CA VAL A 52 5.50 -0.49 5.81
C VAL A 52 4.48 -1.37 6.54
N VAL A 53 3.20 -1.30 6.14
CA VAL A 53 2.14 -2.14 6.72
C VAL A 53 2.44 -3.62 6.49
N SER A 54 2.84 -4.00 5.28
CA SER A 54 3.25 -5.38 4.98
C SER A 54 4.36 -5.85 5.89
N ARG A 55 5.39 -5.02 6.12
CA ARG A 55 6.52 -5.37 6.99
C ARG A 55 6.11 -5.53 8.45
N GLU A 56 5.35 -4.57 9.00
CA GLU A 56 4.82 -4.66 10.37
C GLU A 56 3.92 -5.90 10.54
N GLU A 57 3.14 -6.22 9.51
CA GLU A 57 2.35 -7.44 9.48
C GLU A 57 3.20 -8.71 9.32
N ALA A 58 4.38 -8.68 8.68
CA ALA A 58 5.28 -9.83 8.56
C ALA A 58 6.12 -10.10 9.82
N TYR A 59 6.65 -9.05 10.47
CA TYR A 59 7.63 -9.18 11.54
C TYR A 59 7.07 -8.74 12.90
N LEU A 60 7.08 -9.66 13.86
CA LEU A 60 6.65 -9.43 15.23
C LEU A 60 7.48 -8.32 15.91
N GLY A 61 6.79 -7.46 16.65
CA GLY A 61 7.39 -6.42 17.48
C GLY A 61 7.68 -5.12 16.76
N TYR A 62 7.74 -5.08 15.42
CA TYR A 62 8.06 -3.85 14.67
C TYR A 62 7.17 -2.65 15.05
N GLU A 63 5.87 -2.88 15.22
CA GLU A 63 4.91 -1.87 15.71
C GLU A 63 5.26 -1.38 17.14
N LYS A 64 5.52 -2.31 18.08
CA LYS A 64 5.82 -2.01 19.49
C LYS A 64 7.17 -1.33 19.68
N PHE A 65 8.06 -1.58 18.76
CA PHE A 65 9.40 -1.06 18.71
C PHE A 65 9.48 0.26 17.91
N GLY A 66 8.36 0.80 17.43
CA GLY A 66 8.36 2.08 16.70
C GLY A 66 9.14 2.03 15.38
N MET A 67 9.33 0.84 14.81
CA MET A 67 10.18 0.66 13.63
C MET A 67 9.43 1.04 12.36
N GLY A 68 9.77 2.19 11.77
CA GLY A 68 9.10 2.75 10.59
C GLY A 68 8.20 3.94 10.88
N SER A 69 8.45 4.67 11.98
CA SER A 69 7.87 6.00 12.19
C SER A 69 8.41 7.05 11.23
N ASP A 70 9.64 6.86 10.73
CA ASP A 70 10.30 7.77 9.80
C ASP A 70 10.14 7.32 8.33
N ASN A 71 10.58 8.16 7.39
CA ASN A 71 10.47 7.92 5.94
C ASN A 71 11.31 6.74 5.41
N GLU A 72 12.01 6.02 6.27
CA GLU A 72 12.89 4.92 5.88
C GLU A 72 12.14 3.60 5.72
N ILE A 73 12.36 2.98 4.56
CA ILE A 73 11.83 1.65 4.20
C ILE A 73 12.70 0.54 4.81
N ASP A 74 13.94 0.85 5.21
CA ASP A 74 14.91 -0.11 5.76
C ASP A 74 14.88 -0.14 7.31
N PHE A 75 15.52 -1.16 7.90
CA PHE A 75 15.69 -1.31 9.34
C PHE A 75 16.76 -0.35 9.85
N SER A 76 16.33 0.74 10.48
CA SER A 76 17.23 1.66 11.17
C SER A 76 16.63 2.09 12.49
N TRP A 77 17.34 1.76 13.56
CA TRP A 77 17.08 2.29 14.89
C TRP A 77 17.85 3.58 15.15
N GLY A 78 18.55 4.15 14.15
CA GLY A 78 19.56 5.17 14.40
C GLY A 78 20.67 4.69 15.36
N GLU A 79 21.67 5.54 15.61
CA GLU A 79 22.75 5.22 16.55
C GLU A 79 22.28 5.26 18.03
N ASP A 80 21.18 5.96 18.33
CA ASP A 80 20.73 6.26 19.70
C ASP A 80 19.33 5.72 20.08
N ASN A 81 18.57 5.15 19.15
CA ASN A 81 17.17 4.72 19.37
C ASN A 81 17.02 3.18 19.53
N ILE A 82 18.09 2.48 19.89
CA ILE A 82 18.08 1.03 20.15
C ILE A 82 17.22 0.74 21.39
N PRO A 83 16.25 -0.19 21.32
CA PRO A 83 15.38 -0.49 22.46
C PRO A 83 16.18 -1.10 23.61
N SER A 84 15.87 -0.66 24.84
CA SER A 84 16.53 -1.18 26.04
C SER A 84 16.23 -2.67 26.25
N SER A 85 17.16 -3.39 26.89
CA SER A 85 16.99 -4.82 27.19
C SER A 85 15.69 -5.13 27.96
N ASP A 86 15.24 -4.22 28.83
CA ASP A 86 14.01 -4.41 29.61
C ASP A 86 12.75 -4.34 28.73
N THR A 87 12.76 -3.47 27.71
CA THR A 87 11.67 -3.36 26.74
C THR A 87 11.57 -4.62 25.87
N VAL A 88 12.72 -5.18 25.50
CA VAL A 88 12.79 -6.42 24.72
C VAL A 88 12.32 -7.61 25.56
N ASN A 89 12.79 -7.73 26.80
CA ASN A 89 12.41 -8.83 27.70
C ASN A 89 10.93 -8.81 28.04
N SER A 90 10.37 -7.64 28.36
CA SER A 90 8.92 -7.49 28.63
C SER A 90 8.05 -7.83 27.42
N TYR A 91 8.50 -7.52 26.20
CA TYR A 91 7.83 -7.97 24.98
C TYR A 91 7.83 -9.51 24.89
N TYR A 92 9.00 -10.16 25.01
CA TYR A 92 9.05 -11.62 24.94
C TYR A 92 8.22 -12.29 26.03
N GLU A 93 8.27 -11.81 27.28
CA GLU A 93 7.47 -12.36 28.38
C GLU A 93 5.95 -12.25 28.13
N ALA A 94 5.49 -11.13 27.55
CA ALA A 94 4.08 -10.92 27.25
C ALA A 94 3.56 -11.83 26.12
N TYR A 95 4.41 -12.18 25.15
CA TYR A 95 4.02 -12.94 23.96
C TYR A 95 4.41 -14.43 23.97
N HIS A 96 5.18 -14.88 24.97
CA HIS A 96 5.68 -16.26 25.05
C HIS A 96 4.63 -17.31 25.48
N SER A 97 3.61 -16.91 26.25
CA SER A 97 2.70 -17.86 26.92
C SER A 97 1.52 -18.33 26.06
N ASN A 98 1.19 -17.63 24.97
CA ASN A 98 0.00 -17.90 24.18
C ASN A 98 0.34 -18.62 22.88
N LEU A 99 -0.24 -19.81 22.65
CA LEU A 99 -0.12 -20.56 21.40
C LEU A 99 -0.51 -19.73 20.16
N ARG A 100 -1.50 -18.83 20.29
CA ARG A 100 -1.90 -17.90 19.21
C ARG A 100 -0.83 -16.83 18.91
N SER A 101 -0.02 -16.47 19.90
CA SER A 101 1.11 -15.55 19.75
C SER A 101 2.34 -16.25 19.19
N LEU A 102 2.53 -17.53 19.52
CA LEU A 102 3.62 -18.38 18.99
C LEU A 102 3.34 -18.89 17.56
N TYR A 103 2.08 -19.17 17.22
CA TYR A 103 1.60 -19.64 15.92
C TYR A 103 0.60 -18.64 15.34
N ARG A 104 1.13 -17.54 14.81
CA ARG A 104 0.35 -16.37 14.43
C ARG A 104 -0.54 -16.63 13.21
N GLY A 105 -0.15 -17.49 12.27
CA GLY A 105 -1.02 -17.89 11.15
C GLY A 105 -2.34 -18.50 11.60
N ILE A 106 -2.32 -19.28 12.70
CA ILE A 106 -3.52 -19.83 13.35
C ILE A 106 -4.21 -18.74 14.17
N GLY A 107 -3.45 -17.98 14.94
CA GLY A 107 -3.99 -16.85 15.70
C GLY A 107 -4.78 -15.86 14.84
N ARG A 108 -4.31 -15.56 13.62
CA ARG A 108 -4.94 -14.66 12.65
C ARG A 108 -6.09 -15.30 11.89
N LEU A 109 -5.97 -16.58 11.53
CA LEU A 109 -7.08 -17.33 10.92
C LEU A 109 -8.31 -17.42 11.85
N PHE A 110 -8.09 -17.47 13.17
CA PHE A 110 -9.15 -17.62 14.18
C PHE A 110 -9.38 -16.37 15.04
N SER A 111 -8.72 -15.24 14.76
CA SER A 111 -8.99 -13.98 15.44
C SER A 111 -8.75 -12.77 14.52
N ASP A 112 -9.73 -11.87 14.51
CA ASP A 112 -9.53 -10.48 14.10
C ASP A 112 -8.61 -9.83 15.14
N GLY A 113 -7.29 -9.96 14.94
CA GLY A 113 -6.30 -9.24 15.74
C GLY A 113 -6.57 -7.72 15.70
N PRO A 114 -6.01 -6.93 16.64
CA PRO A 114 -6.22 -5.49 16.68
C PRO A 114 -6.04 -4.88 15.29
N ARG A 115 -7.07 -4.18 14.81
CA ARG A 115 -6.92 -3.29 13.66
C ARG A 115 -6.07 -2.14 14.14
N LEU A 116 -4.78 -2.20 13.81
CA LEU A 116 -3.90 -1.06 13.97
C LEU A 116 -4.45 0.05 13.09
N ASP A 117 -4.55 1.25 13.66
CA ASP A 117 -5.08 2.42 12.96
C ASP A 117 -4.01 2.97 11.99
N TYR A 118 -3.77 2.20 10.93
CA TYR A 118 -2.86 2.56 9.87
C TYR A 118 -3.37 3.77 9.08
N GLU A 119 -4.69 3.92 8.98
CA GLU A 119 -5.32 4.99 8.21
C GLU A 119 -4.96 6.37 8.78
N SER A 120 -4.96 6.54 10.11
CA SER A 120 -4.56 7.81 10.73
C SER A 120 -3.06 8.08 10.59
N ARG A 121 -2.20 7.06 10.75
CA ARG A 121 -0.73 7.20 10.63
C ARG A 121 -0.28 7.69 9.25
N PHE A 122 -0.88 7.18 8.18
CA PHE A 122 -0.50 7.57 6.81
C PHE A 122 -1.31 8.76 6.28
N SER A 123 -2.35 9.21 6.99
CA SER A 123 -3.19 10.33 6.53
C SER A 123 -2.41 11.64 6.35
N ASP A 124 -1.44 11.92 7.22
CA ASP A 124 -0.65 13.16 7.16
C ASP A 124 0.31 13.15 5.95
N GLY A 125 0.98 12.03 5.67
CA GLY A 125 1.86 11.90 4.50
C GLY A 125 1.11 12.01 3.16
N VAL A 126 -0.12 11.51 3.08
CA VAL A 126 -0.98 11.67 1.89
C VAL A 126 -1.40 13.14 1.70
N ARG A 127 -1.61 13.87 2.79
CA ARG A 127 -1.94 15.31 2.73
C ARG A 127 -0.74 16.15 2.32
N GLU A 128 0.45 15.84 2.83
CA GLU A 128 1.70 16.54 2.50
C GLU A 128 2.15 16.30 1.05
N SER A 129 1.94 15.10 0.51
CA SER A 129 2.30 14.75 -0.88
C SER A 129 1.34 15.32 -1.94
N THR A 130 0.25 15.98 -1.53
CA THR A 130 -0.73 16.54 -2.45
C THR A 130 -0.32 17.93 -2.96
N LEU A 131 0.00 18.01 -4.25
CA LEU A 131 0.36 19.26 -4.93
C LEU A 131 -0.85 20.16 -5.22
N ILE A 132 -2.00 19.58 -5.57
CA ILE A 132 -3.23 20.35 -5.81
C ILE A 132 -4.08 20.31 -4.54
N VAL A 133 -3.98 21.37 -3.74
CA VAL A 133 -4.73 21.55 -2.48
C VAL A 133 -6.24 21.73 -2.73
N LEU A 134 -6.62 22.11 -3.95
CA LEU A 134 -8.02 22.24 -4.35
C LEU A 134 -8.65 20.86 -4.49
N GLY A 135 -9.53 20.48 -3.57
CA GLY A 135 -10.26 19.21 -3.63
C GLY A 135 -10.53 18.61 -2.27
N ASN A 136 -11.08 17.41 -2.28
CA ASN A 136 -11.24 16.60 -1.08
C ASN A 136 -10.44 15.31 -1.24
N ILE A 137 -9.45 15.12 -0.38
CA ILE A 137 -8.65 13.89 -0.29
C ILE A 137 -9.35 12.98 0.70
N SER A 138 -9.68 11.76 0.28
CA SER A 138 -10.10 10.74 1.25
C SER A 138 -8.89 10.30 2.07
N ASN A 139 -9.10 9.97 3.34
CA ASN A 139 -8.09 9.23 4.10
C ASN A 139 -7.69 7.95 3.34
N PRO A 140 -6.43 7.51 3.45
CA PRO A 140 -5.98 6.26 2.86
C PRO A 140 -6.80 5.10 3.44
N GLN A 141 -7.49 4.35 2.59
CA GLN A 141 -8.20 3.14 2.98
C GLN A 141 -7.22 1.99 2.95
N ILE A 142 -6.96 1.37 4.10
CA ILE A 142 -5.98 0.29 4.24
C ILE A 142 -6.72 -0.99 4.61
N GLN A 143 -6.77 -1.91 3.66
CA GLN A 143 -7.34 -3.23 3.83
C GLN A 143 -6.20 -4.24 4.04
N VAL A 144 -6.27 -4.96 5.14
CA VAL A 144 -5.30 -6.01 5.50
C VAL A 144 -6.07 -7.31 5.63
N ASP A 145 -5.90 -8.22 4.65
CA ASP A 145 -6.46 -9.55 4.68
C ASP A 145 -5.41 -10.54 5.22
N ARG A 146 -5.69 -11.09 6.40
CA ARG A 146 -4.75 -11.94 7.14
C ARG A 146 -5.07 -13.41 6.88
N GLY A 147 -4.41 -14.00 5.90
CA GLY A 147 -4.50 -15.43 5.60
C GLY A 147 -3.62 -16.34 6.49
N PHE A 148 -3.78 -17.64 6.30
CA PHE A 148 -2.98 -18.67 7.01
C PHE A 148 -1.51 -18.73 6.53
N LEU A 149 -1.29 -18.51 5.24
CA LEU A 149 0.03 -18.61 4.59
C LEU A 149 0.73 -17.26 4.42
N GLY A 150 0.01 -16.16 4.59
CA GLY A 150 0.51 -14.81 4.38
C GLY A 150 -0.58 -13.77 4.58
N THR A 151 -0.21 -12.50 4.47
CA THR A 151 -1.12 -11.36 4.65
C THR A 151 -1.10 -10.51 3.39
N ASP A 152 -2.26 -10.30 2.80
CA ASP A 152 -2.47 -9.39 1.68
C ASP A 152 -2.75 -7.98 2.23
N VAL A 153 -2.07 -6.99 1.68
CA VAL A 153 -2.24 -5.58 2.03
C VAL A 153 -2.62 -4.80 0.79
N GLU A 154 -3.80 -4.19 0.80
CA GLU A 154 -4.30 -3.29 -0.22
C GLU A 154 -4.45 -1.88 0.37
N VAL A 155 -3.74 -0.92 -0.19
CA VAL A 155 -3.85 0.49 0.17
C VAL A 155 -4.49 1.23 -0.99
N THR A 156 -5.63 1.88 -0.74
CA THR A 156 -6.33 2.71 -1.73
C THR A 156 -6.40 4.16 -1.27
N ILE A 157 -5.96 5.08 -2.12
CA ILE A 157 -6.06 6.52 -1.90
C ILE A 157 -6.95 7.10 -3.00
N THR A 158 -7.95 7.89 -2.61
CA THR A 158 -8.83 8.58 -3.56
C THR A 158 -8.74 10.10 -3.36
N HIS A 159 -8.43 10.81 -4.43
CA HIS A 159 -8.40 12.27 -4.44
C HIS A 159 -9.42 12.84 -5.43
N SER A 160 -10.38 13.63 -4.93
CA SER A 160 -11.38 14.30 -5.75
C SER A 160 -11.01 15.76 -6.00
N LEU A 161 -10.70 16.08 -7.25
CA LEU A 161 -10.31 17.41 -7.72
C LEU A 161 -11.49 18.14 -8.38
N PRO A 162 -11.75 19.41 -7.98
CA PRO A 162 -12.73 20.24 -8.65
C PRO A 162 -12.16 20.71 -9.98
N VAL A 163 -12.99 20.67 -11.03
CA VAL A 163 -12.56 21.08 -12.38
C VAL A 163 -12.20 22.58 -12.39
N PRO A 164 -10.99 22.96 -12.84
CA PRO A 164 -10.60 24.35 -13.04
C PRO A 164 -11.53 25.09 -13.99
N GLY A 165 -11.71 26.40 -13.76
CA GLY A 165 -12.56 27.24 -14.61
C GLY A 165 -12.15 27.24 -16.09
N VAL A 166 -10.86 27.10 -16.39
CA VAL A 166 -10.34 27.02 -17.76
C VAL A 166 -10.80 25.74 -18.46
N LEU A 167 -10.81 24.60 -17.75
CA LEU A 167 -11.29 23.32 -18.29
C LEU A 167 -12.81 23.33 -18.47
N LYS A 168 -13.55 23.97 -17.56
CA LYS A 168 -15.00 24.23 -17.73
C LYS A 168 -15.29 25.06 -18.96
N TYR A 169 -14.51 26.12 -19.19
CA TYR A 169 -14.62 26.97 -20.38
C TYR A 169 -14.33 26.20 -21.68
N LEU A 170 -13.43 25.22 -21.64
CA LEU A 170 -13.15 24.30 -22.75
C LEU A 170 -14.18 23.15 -22.90
N GLY A 171 -15.27 23.17 -22.13
CA GLY A 171 -16.37 22.20 -22.23
C GLY A 171 -16.27 21.00 -21.28
N TYR A 172 -15.23 20.91 -20.44
CA TYR A 172 -15.05 19.80 -19.50
C TYR A 172 -15.77 20.08 -18.17
N HIS A 173 -16.86 19.34 -17.90
CA HIS A 173 -17.73 19.58 -16.74
C HIS A 173 -17.71 18.44 -15.71
N GLN A 174 -17.08 17.31 -16.01
CA GLN A 174 -17.03 16.16 -15.11
C GLN A 174 -15.93 16.33 -14.05
N GLY A 175 -16.27 16.11 -12.78
CA GLY A 175 -15.28 16.11 -11.69
C GLY A 175 -14.15 15.12 -11.96
N MET A 176 -12.92 15.48 -11.60
CA MET A 176 -11.77 14.61 -11.76
C MET A 176 -11.57 13.84 -10.46
N THR A 177 -11.63 12.51 -10.52
CA THR A 177 -11.30 11.64 -9.38
C THR A 177 -10.07 10.82 -9.74
N LEU A 178 -9.06 10.93 -8.90
CA LEU A 178 -7.82 10.19 -9.02
C LEU A 178 -7.86 9.09 -7.95
N ARG A 179 -7.85 7.83 -8.39
CA ARG A 179 -7.84 6.66 -7.51
C ARG A 179 -6.56 5.89 -7.75
N VAL A 180 -5.77 5.73 -6.70
CA VAL A 180 -4.52 4.97 -6.75
C VAL A 180 -4.60 3.83 -5.74
N ALA A 181 -4.18 2.64 -6.16
CA ALA A 181 -4.16 1.45 -5.32
C ALA A 181 -2.79 0.76 -5.41
N ALA A 182 -2.29 0.31 -4.26
CA ALA A 182 -1.07 -0.49 -4.16
C ALA A 182 -1.37 -1.81 -3.44
N TYR A 183 -0.87 -2.90 -4.01
CA TYR A 183 -1.03 -4.26 -3.51
C TYR A 183 0.34 -4.80 -3.09
N ASN A 184 0.39 -5.40 -1.90
CA ASN A 184 1.60 -6.06 -1.44
C ASN A 184 1.24 -7.32 -0.65
N TYR A 185 1.99 -8.40 -0.90
CA TYR A 185 1.82 -9.68 -0.23
C TYR A 185 2.96 -9.89 0.74
N SER A 186 2.61 -10.04 2.01
CA SER A 186 3.57 -10.13 3.09
C SER A 186 3.66 -11.55 3.64
N VAL A 187 4.86 -12.13 3.57
CA VAL A 187 5.19 -13.43 4.17
C VAL A 187 6.52 -13.36 4.88
N ASN A 188 6.54 -13.86 6.11
CA ASN A 188 7.77 -14.19 6.81
C ASN A 188 8.12 -15.66 6.51
N PRO A 189 9.30 -15.96 5.92
CA PRO A 189 9.68 -17.33 5.56
C PRO A 189 9.65 -18.31 6.74
N SER A 190 10.05 -17.85 7.93
CA SER A 190 10.06 -18.69 9.13
C SER A 190 8.64 -19.03 9.60
N GLU A 191 7.71 -18.06 9.52
CA GLU A 191 6.30 -18.31 9.82
C GLU A 191 5.64 -19.18 8.76
N PHE A 192 6.00 -19.02 7.49
CA PHE A 192 5.52 -19.88 6.41
C PHE A 192 5.90 -21.35 6.64
N VAL A 193 7.18 -21.62 6.92
CA VAL A 193 7.65 -22.99 7.21
C VAL A 193 6.93 -23.54 8.45
N ARG A 194 6.80 -22.76 9.53
CA ARG A 194 6.10 -23.18 10.74
C ARG A 194 4.61 -23.49 10.47
N SER A 195 3.92 -22.69 9.68
CA SER A 195 2.52 -22.92 9.31
C SER A 195 2.37 -24.17 8.43
N VAL A 196 3.27 -24.39 7.47
CA VAL A 196 3.26 -25.59 6.62
C VAL A 196 3.55 -26.85 7.44
N ASP A 197 4.53 -26.80 8.34
CA ASP A 197 4.88 -27.90 9.25
C ASP A 197 3.70 -28.26 10.16
N LEU A 198 3.06 -27.25 10.76
CA LEU A 198 1.87 -27.47 11.58
C LEU A 198 0.71 -28.07 10.78
N ALA A 199 0.49 -27.63 9.54
CA ALA A 199 -0.52 -28.22 8.67
C ALA A 199 -0.21 -29.69 8.37
N ALA A 200 1.06 -30.02 8.09
CA ALA A 200 1.50 -31.40 7.86
C ALA A 200 1.31 -32.26 9.13
N ASP A 201 1.69 -31.75 10.30
CA ASP A 201 1.50 -32.42 11.58
C ASP A 201 0.01 -32.64 11.92
N PHE A 202 -0.84 -31.65 11.63
CA PHE A 202 -2.27 -31.76 11.83
C PHE A 202 -2.89 -32.84 10.93
N VAL A 203 -2.49 -32.89 9.66
CA VAL A 203 -2.92 -33.94 8.73
C VAL A 203 -2.43 -35.31 9.20
N SER A 204 -1.16 -35.42 9.63
CA SER A 204 -0.61 -36.65 10.21
C SER A 204 -1.39 -37.10 11.44
N TYR A 205 -1.74 -36.18 12.34
CA TYR A 205 -2.56 -36.46 13.52
C TYR A 205 -3.96 -36.97 13.16
N ILE A 206 -4.65 -36.32 12.22
CA ILE A 206 -5.96 -36.75 11.71
C ILE A 206 -5.85 -38.15 11.11
N MET A 207 -4.89 -38.38 10.20
CA MET A 207 -4.72 -39.68 9.53
C MET A 207 -4.43 -40.80 10.52
N LYS A 208 -3.61 -40.54 11.56
CA LYS A 208 -3.39 -41.49 12.67
C LYS A 208 -4.67 -41.78 13.44
N LYS A 209 -5.46 -40.76 13.76
CA LYS A 209 -6.72 -40.91 14.52
C LYS A 209 -7.79 -41.68 13.74
N PHE A 210 -7.80 -41.60 12.42
CA PHE A 210 -8.71 -42.35 11.55
C PHE A 210 -8.16 -43.73 11.12
N GLY A 211 -7.00 -44.16 11.63
CA GLY A 211 -6.41 -45.45 11.29
C GLY A 211 -5.84 -45.55 9.87
N LEU A 212 -5.55 -44.41 9.23
CA LEU A 212 -5.03 -44.29 7.87
C LEU A 212 -3.53 -43.94 7.84
N ALA A 213 -2.82 -44.10 8.96
CA ALA A 213 -1.41 -43.76 9.10
C ALA A 213 -0.52 -44.39 8.01
N ASP A 214 -0.70 -45.69 7.75
CA ASP A 214 0.09 -46.43 6.74
C ASP A 214 -0.09 -45.90 5.32
N ASN A 215 -1.25 -45.30 5.01
CA ASN A 215 -1.52 -44.68 3.72
C ASN A 215 -0.92 -43.28 3.61
N TYR A 216 -0.88 -42.55 4.73
CA TYR A 216 -0.22 -41.24 4.81
C TYR A 216 1.30 -41.37 4.64
N ASP A 217 1.94 -42.35 5.30
CA ASP A 217 3.39 -42.55 5.19
C ASP A 217 3.80 -42.92 3.76
N LYS A 218 3.01 -43.76 3.08
CA LYS A 218 3.21 -44.07 1.65
C LYS A 218 3.00 -42.86 0.74
N PHE A 219 2.05 -41.99 1.06
CA PHE A 219 1.82 -40.75 0.32
C PHE A 219 2.98 -39.76 0.51
N TRP A 220 3.46 -39.62 1.74
CA TRP A 220 4.62 -38.79 2.07
C TRP A 220 5.89 -39.27 1.37
N GLU A 221 6.16 -40.58 1.39
CA GLU A 221 7.31 -41.18 0.71
C GLU A 221 7.26 -40.96 -0.82
N LYS A 222 6.08 -41.07 -1.43
CA LYS A 222 5.90 -40.77 -2.85
C LYS A 222 6.11 -39.30 -3.16
N THR A 223 5.65 -38.41 -2.29
CA THR A 223 5.80 -36.96 -2.45
C THR A 223 7.26 -36.56 -2.37
N ASN A 224 8.01 -37.09 -1.39
CA ASN A 224 9.46 -36.84 -1.26
C ASN A 224 10.24 -37.36 -2.46
N LYS A 225 9.92 -38.57 -2.98
CA LYS A 225 10.56 -39.09 -4.20
C LYS A 225 10.34 -38.20 -5.42
N VAL A 226 9.18 -37.57 -5.53
CA VAL A 226 8.88 -36.62 -6.61
C VAL A 226 9.59 -35.28 -6.37
N LEU A 227 9.69 -34.82 -5.13
CA LEU A 227 10.41 -33.61 -4.77
C LEU A 227 11.90 -33.72 -5.11
N ASP A 228 12.52 -34.85 -4.77
CA ASP A 228 13.92 -35.18 -5.08
C ASP A 228 14.21 -35.31 -6.59
N LEU A 229 13.18 -35.47 -7.42
CA LEU A 229 13.30 -35.48 -8.88
C LEU A 229 13.16 -34.09 -9.51
N ILE A 230 12.60 -33.13 -8.78
CA ILE A 230 12.28 -31.77 -9.27
C ILE A 230 13.30 -30.74 -8.75
N LEU A 231 13.91 -30.99 -7.59
CA LEU A 231 15.04 -30.23 -7.02
C LEU A 231 16.38 -30.72 -7.57
#